data_AF-A0A932L6I3-F1
#
_entry.id   AF-A0A932L6I3-F1
#
_cell.length_a   1.000
_cell.length_b   1.000
_cell.length_c   1.000
_cell.angle_alpha   90.00
_cell.angle_beta   90.00
_cell.angle_gamma   90.00
#
_symmetry.space_group_name_H-M   'P 1'
#
loop_
_entity.id
_entity.type
_entity.pdbx_description
1 polymer ?
#
loop_
_entity_poly.entity_id
_entity_poly.type
_entity_poly.pdbx_seq_one_letter_code
_entity_poly.pdbx_strand_id
1 'polypeptide(L)'
;MRLDKLPEGLVFPADLRKRISFDPVRVRLVYCGFMCKADFDRLANLSNDLQYRRALEQLFQISTEVEVPQLRRFRLVLVAMVIFCLALAAVVWWQLLRDAPRPPDVPEPSEVQSLFAPCDGSLAKVVDSPMHLSLPQMQRGSRTSVARCKDWMSSG
;
A
#
# COMPACT_ATOMS: atom_id res chain seq x y z
N MET A 1 -7.83 -31.21 14.35
CA MET A 1 -6.53 -31.94 14.26
C MET A 1 -6.69 -33.28 14.95
N ARG A 2 -6.00 -34.33 14.50
CA ARG A 2 -6.02 -35.64 15.17
C ARG A 2 -4.96 -35.66 16.27
N LEU A 3 -5.34 -36.12 17.46
CA LEU A 3 -4.44 -36.32 18.59
C LEU A 3 -4.74 -37.70 19.16
N ASP A 4 -3.94 -38.70 18.80
CA ASP A 4 -4.23 -40.13 19.00
C ASP A 4 -4.50 -40.50 20.46
N LYS A 5 -3.84 -39.83 21.40
CA LYS A 5 -4.14 -39.93 22.83
C LYS A 5 -3.87 -38.59 23.52
N LEU A 6 -4.72 -38.25 24.49
CA LEU A 6 -4.35 -37.26 25.49
C LEU A 6 -3.30 -37.91 26.41
N PRO A 7 -2.19 -37.22 26.74
CA PRO A 7 -1.25 -37.71 27.75
C PRO A 7 -1.99 -38.10 29.02
N GLU A 8 -1.69 -39.27 29.57
CA GLU A 8 -2.36 -39.75 30.78
C GLU A 8 -2.14 -38.74 31.93
N GLY A 9 -3.25 -38.25 32.52
CA GLY A 9 -3.21 -37.25 33.58
C GLY A 9 -3.19 -35.78 33.13
N LEU A 10 -3.35 -35.48 31.83
CA LEU A 10 -3.43 -34.09 31.37
C LEU A 10 -4.71 -33.41 31.88
N VAL A 11 -4.56 -32.47 32.81
CA VAL A 11 -5.65 -31.62 33.30
C VAL A 11 -5.50 -30.22 32.72
N PHE A 12 -6.48 -29.80 31.93
CA PHE A 12 -6.53 -28.42 31.45
C PHE A 12 -6.84 -27.47 32.61
N PRO A 13 -6.08 -26.37 32.78
CA PRO A 13 -6.38 -25.37 33.79
C PRO A 13 -7.76 -24.75 33.53
N ALA A 14 -8.47 -24.37 34.60
CA ALA A 14 -9.88 -23.97 34.54
C ALA A 14 -10.16 -22.85 33.52
N ASP A 15 -9.22 -21.92 33.37
CA ASP A 15 -9.29 -20.79 32.43
C ASP A 15 -9.31 -21.25 30.96
N LEU A 16 -8.54 -22.29 30.66
CA LEU A 16 -8.44 -22.85 29.32
C LEU A 16 -9.51 -23.92 29.06
N ARG A 17 -10.00 -24.61 30.10
CA ARG A 17 -10.98 -25.70 29.98
C ARG A 17 -12.32 -25.28 29.35
N LYS A 18 -12.68 -24.01 29.42
CA LYS A 18 -13.84 -23.44 28.71
C LYS A 18 -13.60 -23.23 27.21
N ARG A 19 -12.34 -23.09 26.81
CA ARG A 19 -11.91 -22.78 25.44
C ARG A 19 -11.37 -24.02 24.72
N ILE A 20 -10.69 -24.91 25.43
CA ILE A 20 -10.12 -26.13 24.87
C ILE A 20 -10.85 -27.36 25.38
N SER A 21 -11.27 -28.22 24.45
CA SER A 21 -11.91 -29.49 24.74
C SER A 21 -11.26 -30.59 23.90
N PHE A 22 -11.14 -31.78 24.50
CA PHE A 22 -10.73 -32.98 23.81
C PHE A 22 -11.95 -33.83 23.51
N ASP A 23 -12.16 -34.15 22.23
CA ASP A 23 -13.18 -35.09 21.79
C ASP A 23 -12.53 -36.49 21.68
N PRO A 24 -12.78 -37.41 22.63
CA PRO A 24 -12.21 -38.75 22.61
C PRO A 24 -12.82 -39.63 21.51
N VAL A 25 -14.02 -39.31 21.02
CA VAL A 25 -14.70 -40.07 19.96
C VAL A 25 -14.07 -39.78 18.61
N ARG A 26 -13.75 -38.50 18.36
CA ARG A 26 -13.10 -38.08 17.10
C ARG A 26 -11.58 -38.10 17.20
N VAL A 27 -11.05 -38.24 18.42
CA VAL A 27 -9.61 -38.25 18.71
C VAL A 27 -9.02 -36.90 18.26
N ARG A 28 -9.67 -35.81 18.67
CA ARG A 28 -9.33 -34.44 18.21
C ARG A 28 -9.33 -33.44 19.36
N LEU A 29 -8.37 -32.53 19.27
CA LEU A 29 -8.33 -31.32 20.08
C LEU A 29 -9.13 -30.23 19.38
N VAL A 30 -10.07 -29.62 20.10
CA VAL A 30 -10.92 -28.53 19.62
C VAL A 30 -10.68 -27.31 20.50
N TYR A 31 -10.44 -26.16 19.87
CA TYR A 31 -10.30 -24.88 20.55
C TYR A 31 -11.37 -23.92 20.06
N CYS A 32 -12.20 -23.46 20.99
CA CYS A 32 -13.28 -22.51 20.80
C CYS A 32 -12.76 -21.09 21.08
N GLY A 33 -12.53 -20.32 20.01
CA GLY A 33 -12.14 -18.91 20.06
C GLY A 33 -10.72 -18.64 19.58
N PHE A 34 -10.19 -17.46 19.90
CA PHE A 34 -8.84 -17.04 19.54
C PHE A 34 -7.80 -17.71 20.45
N MET A 35 -6.82 -18.36 19.82
CA MET A 35 -5.70 -18.99 20.50
C MET A 35 -4.51 -18.03 20.44
N CYS A 36 -4.22 -17.35 21.55
CA CYS A 36 -3.08 -16.43 21.60
C CYS A 36 -1.78 -17.23 21.70
N LYS A 37 -0.64 -16.64 21.32
CA LYS A 37 0.68 -17.25 21.59
C LYS A 37 0.87 -17.58 23.08
N ALA A 38 0.35 -16.74 23.97
CA ALA A 38 0.37 -17.01 25.41
C ALA A 38 -0.45 -18.25 25.81
N ASP A 39 -1.58 -18.51 25.14
CA ASP A 39 -2.39 -19.71 25.37
C ASP A 39 -1.68 -20.95 24.81
N PHE A 40 -1.05 -20.82 23.64
CA PHE A 40 -0.19 -21.86 23.06
C PHE A 40 0.95 -22.25 24.00
N ASP A 41 1.73 -21.29 24.50
CA ASP A 41 2.86 -21.56 25.39
C ASP A 41 2.39 -22.22 26.70
N ARG A 42 1.24 -21.80 27.25
CA ARG A 42 0.65 -22.44 28.43
C ARG A 42 0.26 -23.88 28.14
N LEU A 43 -0.41 -24.16 27.03
CA LEU A 43 -0.82 -25.51 26.64
C LEU A 43 0.39 -26.39 26.35
N ALA A 44 1.38 -25.89 25.62
CA ALA A 44 2.61 -26.60 25.31
C ALA A 44 3.42 -26.96 26.57
N ASN A 45 3.33 -26.15 27.63
CA ASN A 45 3.96 -26.44 28.92
C ASN A 45 3.22 -27.48 29.78
N LEU A 46 1.95 -27.80 29.48
CA LEU A 46 1.19 -28.81 30.23
C LEU A 46 1.63 -30.24 29.93
N SER A 47 2.18 -30.48 28.73
CA SER A 47 2.67 -31.80 28.34
C SER A 47 3.85 -31.70 27.40
N ASN A 48 4.88 -32.50 27.70
CA ASN A 48 6.08 -32.61 26.90
C ASN A 48 5.96 -33.65 25.76
N ASP A 49 4.76 -34.17 25.50
CA ASP A 49 4.52 -35.11 24.43
C ASP A 49 4.66 -34.42 23.06
N LEU A 50 5.49 -35.02 22.21
CA LEU A 50 5.81 -34.55 20.87
C LEU A 50 4.59 -34.58 19.94
N GLN A 51 3.70 -35.57 20.10
CA GLN A 51 2.45 -35.66 19.31
C GLN A 51 1.47 -34.57 19.72
N TYR A 52 1.37 -34.31 21.01
CA TYR A 52 0.54 -33.23 21.56
C TYR A 52 1.00 -31.86 21.07
N ARG A 53 2.31 -31.58 21.12
CA ARG A 53 2.88 -30.32 20.63
C ARG A 53 2.64 -30.12 19.14
N ARG A 54 2.81 -31.15 18.31
CA ARG A 54 2.51 -31.07 16.87
C ARG A 54 1.03 -30.78 16.60
N ALA A 55 0.12 -31.45 17.31
CA ALA A 55 -1.31 -31.22 17.16
C ALA A 55 -1.71 -29.78 17.60
N LEU A 56 -1.10 -29.27 18.66
CA LEU A 56 -1.26 -27.88 19.12
C LEU A 56 -0.74 -26.86 18.10
N GLU A 57 0.41 -27.12 17.49
CA GLU A 57 1.00 -26.21 16.52
C GLU A 57 0.18 -26.14 15.23
N GLN A 58 -0.35 -27.28 14.77
CA GLN A 58 -1.31 -27.31 13.67
C GLN A 58 -2.60 -26.55 14.02
N LEU A 59 -3.09 -26.69 15.27
CA LEU A 59 -4.25 -25.96 15.76
C LEU A 59 -4.01 -24.46 15.78
N PHE A 60 -2.84 -24.04 16.28
CA PHE A 60 -2.41 -22.66 16.29
C PHE A 60 -2.31 -22.07 14.87
N GLN A 61 -1.67 -22.79 13.93
CA GLN A 61 -1.57 -22.36 12.53
C GLN A 61 -2.95 -22.13 11.92
N ILE A 62 -3.88 -23.09 12.07
CA ILE A 62 -5.23 -22.97 11.53
C ILE A 62 -6.00 -21.83 12.20
N SER A 63 -5.92 -21.68 13.52
CA SER A 63 -6.56 -20.56 14.23
C SER A 63 -6.02 -19.19 13.79
N THR A 64 -4.72 -19.09 13.49
CA THR A 64 -4.10 -17.83 13.05
C THR A 64 -4.41 -17.54 11.57
N GLU A 65 -4.51 -18.57 10.74
CA GLU A 65 -4.81 -18.44 9.30
C GLU A 65 -6.28 -18.13 9.02
N VAL A 66 -7.19 -18.56 9.89
CA VAL A 66 -8.62 -18.23 9.80
C VAL A 66 -8.91 -16.76 10.14
N GLU A 67 -7.98 -16.01 10.76
CA GLU A 67 -8.18 -14.60 11.16
C GLU A 67 -7.67 -13.54 10.16
N VAL A 68 -7.02 -13.90 9.06
CA VAL A 68 -6.68 -12.93 7.99
C VAL A 68 -7.84 -12.43 7.08
N PRO A 69 -9.08 -12.97 7.04
CA PRO A 69 -10.11 -12.40 6.18
C PRO A 69 -10.59 -11.03 6.68
N GLN A 70 -10.61 -10.79 7.99
CA GLN A 70 -11.04 -9.51 8.57
C GLN A 70 -10.06 -8.39 8.22
N LEU A 71 -8.76 -8.58 8.49
CA LEU A 71 -7.73 -7.58 8.13
C LEU A 71 -7.60 -7.39 6.62
N ARG A 72 -7.73 -8.45 5.81
CA ARG A 72 -7.75 -8.30 4.33
C ARG A 72 -8.95 -7.50 3.87
N ARG A 73 -10.14 -7.72 4.42
CA ARG A 73 -11.34 -6.93 4.11
C ARG A 73 -11.17 -5.48 4.55
N PHE A 74 -10.71 -5.21 5.77
CA PHE A 74 -10.42 -3.85 6.23
C PHE A 74 -9.38 -3.15 5.35
N ARG A 75 -8.30 -3.86 4.98
CA ARG A 75 -7.27 -3.33 4.08
C ARG A 75 -7.82 -3.03 2.70
N LEU A 76 -8.66 -3.90 2.13
CA LEU A 76 -9.31 -3.65 0.84
C LEU A 76 -10.27 -2.46 0.91
N VAL A 77 -11.07 -2.35 1.97
CA VAL A 77 -11.96 -1.21 2.21
C VAL A 77 -11.16 0.08 2.34
N LEU A 78 -10.06 0.07 3.09
CA LEU A 78 -9.20 1.23 3.28
C LEU A 78 -8.53 1.65 1.96
N VAL A 79 -8.04 0.70 1.16
CA VAL A 79 -7.49 0.96 -0.18
C VAL A 79 -8.57 1.54 -1.10
N ALA A 80 -9.77 0.96 -1.13
CA ALA A 80 -10.87 1.48 -1.92
C ALA A 80 -11.26 2.91 -1.52
N MET A 81 -11.27 3.20 -0.21
CA MET A 81 -11.56 4.52 0.33
C MET A 81 -10.49 5.55 -0.06
N VAL A 82 -9.20 5.17 0.03
CA VAL A 82 -8.08 6.03 -0.43
C VAL A 82 -8.18 6.30 -1.93
N ILE A 83 -8.43 5.29 -2.76
CA ILE A 83 -8.60 5.46 -4.21
C ILE A 83 -9.76 6.41 -4.50
N PHE A 84 -10.89 6.26 -3.79
CA PHE A 84 -12.04 7.13 -3.95
C PHE A 84 -11.72 8.59 -3.58
N CYS A 85 -11.03 8.82 -2.45
CA CYS A 85 -10.58 10.17 -2.07
C CYS A 85 -9.65 10.80 -3.11
N LEU A 86 -8.70 10.03 -3.66
CA LEU A 86 -7.79 10.51 -4.70
C LEU A 86 -8.54 10.85 -5.99
N ALA A 87 -9.51 10.02 -6.39
CA ALA A 87 -10.34 10.28 -7.56
C ALA A 87 -11.16 11.57 -7.38
N LEU A 88 -11.76 11.79 -6.21
CA LEU A 88 -12.47 13.03 -5.92
C LEU A 88 -11.55 14.25 -5.94
N ALA A 89 -10.37 14.16 -5.33
CA ALA A 89 -9.39 15.24 -5.36
C ALA A 89 -8.96 15.57 -6.80
N ALA A 90 -8.75 14.56 -7.64
CA ALA A 90 -8.43 14.75 -9.06
C ALA A 90 -9.59 15.40 -9.84
N VAL A 91 -10.84 15.02 -9.56
CA VAL A 91 -12.03 15.63 -10.18
C VAL A 91 -12.18 17.09 -9.76
N VAL A 92 -12.02 17.39 -8.47
CA VAL A 92 -12.08 18.78 -7.96
C VAL A 92 -10.95 19.61 -8.57
N TRP A 93 -9.73 19.07 -8.61
CA TRP A 93 -8.60 19.73 -9.26
C TRP A 93 -8.90 20.00 -10.74
N TRP A 94 -9.47 19.04 -11.45
CA TRP A 94 -9.86 19.18 -12.86
C TRP A 94 -10.94 20.25 -13.07
N GLN A 95 -11.93 20.34 -12.18
CA GLN A 95 -12.95 21.40 -12.23
C GLN A 95 -12.30 22.77 -12.03
N LEU A 96 -11.40 22.89 -11.05
CA LEU A 96 -10.72 24.15 -10.76
C LEU A 96 -9.84 24.63 -11.93
N LEU A 97 -9.21 23.71 -12.67
CA LEU A 97 -8.45 24.05 -13.87
C LEU A 97 -9.33 24.45 -15.06
N ARG A 98 -10.61 24.03 -15.09
CA ARG A 98 -11.55 24.47 -16.12
C ARG A 98 -12.01 25.92 -15.92
N ASP A 99 -12.01 26.40 -14.68
CA ASP A 99 -12.38 27.78 -14.34
C ASP A 99 -11.22 28.77 -14.56
N ALA A 100 -10.22 28.42 -15.38
CA ALA A 100 -9.19 29.37 -15.79
C ALA A 100 -9.88 30.65 -16.31
N PRO A 101 -9.59 31.83 -15.72
CA PRO A 101 -10.20 33.08 -16.14
C PRO A 101 -10.02 33.22 -17.65
N ARG A 102 -11.12 33.42 -18.38
CA ARG A 102 -11.01 33.76 -19.79
C ARG A 102 -10.06 34.95 -19.88
N PRO A 103 -9.04 34.90 -20.77
CA PRO A 103 -8.20 36.06 -20.99
C PRO A 103 -9.13 37.23 -21.32
N PRO A 104 -8.89 38.42 -20.73
CA PRO A 104 -9.72 39.59 -20.99
C PRO A 104 -9.82 39.77 -22.50
N ASP A 105 -11.05 40.00 -22.98
CA ASP A 105 -11.34 40.14 -24.40
C ASP A 105 -10.36 41.15 -25.00
N VAL A 106 -9.42 40.65 -25.80
CA VAL A 106 -8.48 41.50 -26.52
C VAL A 106 -9.35 42.33 -27.47
N PRO A 107 -9.29 43.67 -27.40
CA PRO A 107 -10.13 44.51 -28.25
C PRO A 107 -9.95 44.11 -29.70
N GLU A 108 -11.07 43.91 -30.37
CA GLU A 108 -11.15 43.44 -31.75
C GLU A 108 -10.30 44.35 -32.66
N PRO A 109 -9.48 43.81 -33.58
CA PRO A 109 -8.54 44.57 -34.40
C PRO A 109 -9.16 45.60 -35.36
N SER A 110 -10.49 45.74 -35.39
CA SER A 110 -11.20 46.75 -36.17
C SER A 110 -10.97 48.17 -35.66
N GLU A 111 -10.58 48.37 -34.39
CA GLU A 111 -10.24 49.70 -33.85
C GLU A 111 -8.79 50.13 -34.14
N VAL A 112 -7.90 49.19 -34.47
CA VAL A 112 -6.48 49.48 -34.74
C VAL A 112 -6.26 49.98 -36.17
N GLN A 113 -7.12 49.62 -37.11
CA GLN A 113 -6.97 50.00 -38.53
C GLN A 113 -7.25 51.49 -38.81
N SER A 114 -7.96 52.21 -37.93
CA SER A 114 -8.24 53.63 -38.12
C SER A 114 -7.11 54.55 -37.66
N LEU A 115 -6.14 54.04 -36.90
CA LEU A 115 -5.00 54.83 -36.40
C LEU A 115 -3.75 54.77 -37.29
N PHE A 116 -3.70 53.82 -38.24
CA PHE A 116 -2.63 53.72 -39.23
C PHE A 116 -3.05 54.38 -40.54
N ALA A 117 -3.14 55.71 -40.53
CA ALA A 117 -3.06 56.47 -41.77
C ALA A 117 -1.69 56.22 -42.46
N PRO A 118 -1.64 56.11 -43.79
CA PRO A 118 -0.41 55.85 -44.51
C PRO A 118 0.56 57.03 -44.34
N CYS A 119 1.70 56.80 -43.68
CA CYS A 119 2.86 57.65 -43.82
C CYS A 119 3.61 57.20 -45.07
N ASP A 120 3.55 58.05 -46.08
CA ASP A 120 4.23 57.87 -47.35
C ASP A 120 5.75 57.98 -47.14
N GLY A 121 6.47 57.01 -47.70
CA GLY A 121 7.88 57.19 -48.07
C GLY A 121 8.90 56.85 -46.99
N SER A 122 9.54 55.68 -47.16
CA SER A 122 10.99 55.58 -47.37
C SER A 122 11.44 54.16 -47.02
N LEU A 123 11.27 53.27 -47.99
CA LEU A 123 11.73 51.90 -47.95
C LEU A 123 13.07 51.87 -48.68
N ALA A 124 14.18 51.86 -47.95
CA ALA A 124 15.43 51.34 -48.49
C ALA A 124 16.44 50.98 -47.38
N LYS A 125 16.68 49.67 -47.26
CA LYS A 125 17.97 49.04 -46.96
C LYS A 125 18.60 49.29 -45.58
N VAL A 126 18.41 48.34 -44.65
CA VAL A 126 19.46 47.85 -43.74
C VAL A 126 19.09 46.41 -43.39
N VAL A 127 19.56 45.43 -44.19
CA VAL A 127 20.68 44.54 -43.89
C VAL A 127 20.28 43.34 -43.02
N ASP A 128 20.23 42.20 -43.71
CA ASP A 128 20.44 40.84 -43.25
C ASP A 128 21.49 40.72 -42.13
N SER A 129 21.15 39.99 -41.07
CA SER A 129 22.14 39.17 -40.35
C SER A 129 21.46 38.06 -39.56
N PRO A 130 21.65 36.79 -39.96
CA PRO A 130 21.23 35.63 -39.17
C PRO A 130 22.27 35.34 -38.08
N MET A 131 21.96 35.67 -36.82
CA MET A 131 22.70 35.12 -35.68
C MET A 131 22.21 33.72 -35.36
N HIS A 132 23.00 32.75 -35.82
CA HIS A 132 23.06 31.39 -35.29
C HIS A 132 23.32 31.42 -33.77
N LEU A 133 22.32 31.08 -32.96
CA LEU A 133 22.49 30.79 -31.53
C LEU A 133 22.33 29.28 -31.31
N SER A 134 23.48 28.60 -31.38
CA SER A 134 23.67 27.23 -30.93
C SER A 134 23.52 27.16 -29.42
N LEU A 135 22.49 26.47 -28.91
CA LEU A 135 22.40 26.11 -27.49
C LEU A 135 23.03 24.72 -27.25
N PRO A 136 23.81 24.56 -26.16
CA PRO A 136 24.57 23.36 -25.88
C PRO A 136 23.71 22.21 -25.34
N GLN A 137 24.01 21.02 -25.87
CA GLN A 137 23.63 19.71 -25.35
C GLN A 137 24.02 19.58 -23.86
N MET A 138 23.04 19.55 -22.97
CA MET A 138 23.25 19.24 -21.56
C MET A 138 23.26 17.71 -21.37
N GLN A 139 24.46 17.22 -21.04
CA GLN A 139 24.80 15.81 -20.87
C GLN A 139 23.94 15.09 -19.82
N ARG A 140 23.44 13.95 -20.28
CA ARG A 140 23.06 12.73 -19.57
C ARG A 140 24.03 12.41 -18.41
N GLY A 141 23.60 12.66 -17.18
CA GLY A 141 24.26 12.21 -15.94
C GLY A 141 23.87 10.77 -15.60
N SER A 142 24.74 9.83 -15.95
CA SER A 142 24.81 8.48 -15.38
C SER A 142 25.75 8.47 -14.17
N ARG A 143 25.26 8.02 -13.01
CA ARG A 143 26.02 7.43 -11.89
C ARG A 143 25.00 6.88 -10.89
N THR A 144 24.65 5.59 -10.96
CA THR A 144 25.26 4.48 -10.20
C THR A 144 25.16 4.59 -8.68
N SER A 145 24.72 3.47 -8.08
CA SER A 145 25.05 2.99 -6.73
C SER A 145 24.17 3.42 -5.56
N VAL A 146 23.09 2.65 -5.33
CA VAL A 146 22.74 2.20 -3.97
C VAL A 146 22.45 0.69 -4.03
N ALA A 147 23.52 -0.10 -4.16
CA ALA A 147 23.52 -1.51 -3.80
C ALA A 147 24.27 -1.63 -2.48
N ARG A 148 23.59 -1.46 -1.33
CA ARG A 148 24.10 -1.88 -0.02
C ARG A 148 22.99 -1.81 1.03
N CYS A 149 22.23 -2.90 1.20
CA CYS A 149 21.46 -3.18 2.42
C CYS A 149 20.98 -4.64 2.43
N LYS A 150 21.90 -5.61 2.38
CA LYS A 150 21.54 -7.03 2.50
C LYS A 150 22.37 -7.88 3.48
N ASP A 151 23.31 -7.31 4.21
CA ASP A 151 24.26 -8.10 5.04
C ASP A 151 24.16 -7.87 6.57
N TRP A 152 23.06 -7.35 7.10
CA TRP A 152 22.95 -7.03 8.55
C TRP A 152 21.92 -7.85 9.36
N MET A 153 21.45 -9.01 8.87
CA MET A 153 20.52 -9.88 9.63
C MET A 153 21.04 -11.31 9.83
N SER A 154 22.34 -11.49 10.10
CA SER A 154 22.89 -12.78 10.52
C SER A 154 23.89 -12.63 11.66
N SER A 155 23.44 -12.04 12.78
CA SER A 155 24.11 -12.13 14.08
C SER A 155 23.12 -11.71 15.18
N GLY A 156 22.63 -12.67 15.95
CA GLY A 156 21.68 -12.49 17.05
C GLY A 156 20.90 -13.75 17.32
#